data_AF-A0A7V9N7W0-F1
#
_entry.id   AF-A0A7V9N7W0-F1
#
_cell.length_a   1.000
_cell.length_b   1.000
_cell.length_c   1.000
_cell.angle_alpha   90.00
_cell.angle_beta   90.00
_cell.angle_gamma   90.00
#
_symmetry.space_group_name_H-M   'P 1'
#
loop_
_entity.id
_entity.type
_entity.pdbx_description
1 polymer ?
#
loop_
_entity_poly.entity_id
_entity_poly.type
_entity_poly.pdbx_seq_one_letter_code
_entity_poly.pdbx_strand_id
1 'polypeptide(L)' 'MNDAEETGIDRDPVHLSGCLSAKRSSLEQRLDDGYRRIDEAVVSGADVSEWEAFWFQLLGEYEEVCRELDVAA' A
#
# COMPACT_ATOMS: atom_id res chain seq x y z
N MET A 1 27.36 -0.11 38.21
CA MET A 1 26.03 -0.56 37.75
C MET A 1 25.87 0.01 36.36
N ASN A 2 25.84 -0.85 35.33
CA ASN A 2 25.63 -0.38 33.97
C ASN A 2 24.14 -0.12 33.77
N ASP A 3 23.79 1.15 33.57
CA ASP A 3 22.53 1.57 32.96
C ASP A 3 22.57 1.18 31.48
N ALA A 4 22.22 -0.07 31.20
CA ALA A 4 21.78 -0.50 29.88
C ALA A 4 20.25 -0.39 29.88
N GLU A 5 19.75 0.82 29.64
CA GLU A 5 18.35 1.01 29.27
C GLU A 5 18.20 0.42 27.86
N GLU A 6 17.88 -0.87 27.87
CA GLU A 6 17.53 -1.69 26.74
C GLU A 6 16.38 -0.99 26.00
N THR A 7 16.71 -0.28 24.93
CA THR A 7 15.72 0.20 23.96
C THR A 7 15.14 -1.01 23.27
N GLY A 8 14.23 -1.70 23.96
CA GLY A 8 13.30 -2.64 23.38
C GLY A 8 12.41 -1.84 22.45
N ILE A 9 12.82 -1.73 21.19
CA ILE A 9 11.88 -1.47 20.12
C ILE A 9 10.99 -2.71 20.10
N ASP A 10 9.92 -2.63 20.88
CA ASP A 10 8.76 -3.50 20.85
C ASP A 10 8.22 -3.47 19.42
N ARG A 11 8.80 -4.30 18.56
CA ARG A 11 8.23 -4.64 17.26
C ARG A 11 7.11 -5.62 17.54
N ASP A 12 6.08 -5.15 18.21
CA ASP A 12 4.89 -5.96 18.41
C ASP A 12 4.31 -6.24 17.02
N PRO A 13 4.22 -7.52 16.61
CA PRO A 13 3.78 -7.89 15.27
C PRO A 13 2.33 -7.44 15.01
N VAL A 14 1.52 -7.22 16.05
CA VAL A 14 0.14 -6.78 15.94
C VAL A 14 0.05 -5.30 15.53
N HIS A 15 1.00 -4.46 15.96
CA HIS A 15 1.04 -3.05 15.56
C HIS A 15 1.48 -2.87 14.09
N LEU A 16 2.41 -3.72 13.62
CA LEU A 16 2.85 -3.71 12.23
C LEU A 16 1.73 -4.13 11.28
N SER A 17 1.01 -5.21 11.61
CA SER A 17 -0.16 -5.68 10.85
C SER A 17 -1.31 -4.64 10.84
N GLY A 18 -1.49 -3.89 11.93
CA GLY A 18 -2.41 -2.74 11.97
C GLY A 18 -2.04 -1.61 11.01
N CYS A 19 -0.77 -1.20 10.98
CA CYS A 19 -0.30 -0.18 10.03
C CYS A 19 -0.36 -0.64 8.58
N LEU A 20 0.00 -1.89 8.31
CA LEU A 20 -0.04 -2.46 6.96
C LEU A 20 -1.49 -2.62 6.46
N SER A 21 -2.44 -3.00 7.32
CA SER A 21 -3.86 -3.10 6.93
C SER A 21 -4.51 -1.74 6.66
N ALA A 22 -4.12 -0.69 7.41
CA ALA A 22 -4.50 0.69 7.11
C ALA A 22 -3.92 1.16 5.77
N LYS A 23 -2.64 0.84 5.51
CA LYS A 23 -1.96 1.15 4.24
C LYS A 23 -2.63 0.43 3.06
N ARG A 24 -2.97 -0.85 3.24
CA ARG A 24 -3.72 -1.66 2.26
C ARG A 24 -5.05 -1.01 1.89
N SER A 25 -5.86 -0.65 2.89
CA SER A 25 -7.17 -0.01 2.68
C SER A 25 -7.08 1.34 1.95
N SER A 26 -6.00 2.09 2.20
CA SER A 26 -5.76 3.37 1.53
C SER A 26 -5.30 3.18 0.08
N LEU A 27 -4.48 2.16 -0.18
CA LEU A 27 -4.06 1.77 -1.53
C LEU A 27 -5.26 1.24 -2.34
N GLU A 28 -6.12 0.41 -1.75
CA GLU A 28 -7.37 -0.08 -2.36
C GLU A 28 -8.26 1.07 -2.84
N GLN A 29 -8.54 2.07 -1.99
CA GLN A 29 -9.32 3.24 -2.37
C GLN A 29 -8.67 4.03 -3.51
N ARG A 30 -7.34 4.21 -3.45
CA ARG A 30 -6.61 4.98 -4.45
C ARG A 30 -6.52 4.24 -5.79
N LEU A 31 -6.48 2.91 -5.76
CA LEU A 31 -6.59 2.06 -6.94
C LEU A 31 -7.98 2.16 -7.57
N ASP A 32 -9.05 2.12 -6.78
CA ASP A 32 -10.43 2.26 -7.27
C ASP A 32 -10.65 3.64 -7.93
N ASP A 33 -10.25 4.73 -7.25
CA ASP A 33 -10.34 6.08 -7.82
C ASP A 33 -9.44 6.25 -9.05
N GLY A 34 -8.24 5.68 -9.04
CA GLY A 34 -7.32 5.72 -10.17
C GLY A 34 -7.88 4.99 -11.39
N TYR A 35 -8.47 3.81 -11.18
CA TYR A 35 -9.09 3.00 -12.22
C TYR A 35 -10.27 3.73 -12.84
N ARG A 36 -11.18 4.26 -12.01
CA ARG A 36 -12.35 5.02 -12.48
C ARG A 36 -11.93 6.23 -13.31
N ARG A 37 -10.89 6.94 -12.88
CA ARG A 37 -10.35 8.10 -13.60
C ARG A 37 -9.70 7.73 -14.94
N ILE A 38 -9.00 6.59 -14.99
CA ILE A 38 -8.44 6.05 -16.23
C ILE A 38 -9.57 5.65 -17.18
N ASP A 39 -10.58 4.93 -16.70
CA ASP A 39 -11.75 4.52 -17.50
C ASP A 39 -12.48 5.72 -18.12
N GLU A 40 -12.76 6.76 -17.32
CA GLU A 40 -13.38 8.00 -17.80
C GLU A 40 -12.53 8.72 -18.87
N ALA A 41 -11.20 8.71 -18.71
CA ALA A 41 -10.27 9.31 -19.66
C ALA A 41 -10.13 8.50 -20.96
N VAL A 42 -10.12 7.16 -20.88
CA VAL A 42 -10.15 6.26 -22.05
C VAL A 42 -11.40 6.48 -22.86
N VAL A 43 -12.57 6.54 -22.20
CA VAL A 43 -13.86 6.82 -22.86
C VAL A 43 -13.87 8.19 -23.53
N SER A 44 -13.17 9.16 -22.95
CA SER A 44 -12.99 10.51 -23.51
C SER A 44 -11.95 10.58 -24.64
N GLY A 45 -11.25 9.49 -24.95
CA GLY A 45 -10.19 9.42 -25.95
C GLY A 45 -8.88 10.10 -25.54
N ALA A 46 -8.67 10.31 -24.25
CA ALA A 46 -7.40 10.81 -23.71
C ALA A 46 -6.36 9.69 -23.65
N ASP A 47 -5.09 10.04 -23.85
CA ASP A 47 -4.00 9.10 -23.59
C ASP A 47 -3.85 8.90 -22.08
N VAL A 48 -4.06 7.66 -21.64
CA VAL A 48 -3.94 7.24 -20.24
C VAL A 48 -2.71 6.37 -20.01
N SER A 49 -1.85 6.20 -21.01
CA SER A 49 -0.69 5.31 -20.96
C SER A 49 0.19 5.57 -19.73
N GLU A 50 0.41 6.85 -19.38
CA GLU A 50 1.14 7.25 -18.17
C GLU A 50 0.37 6.95 -16.89
N TRP A 51 -0.96 7.04 -16.92
CA TRP A 51 -1.82 6.77 -15.77
C TRP A 51 -1.94 5.28 -15.51
N GLU A 52 -2.07 4.46 -16.57
CA GLU A 52 -2.02 3.00 -16.50
C GLU A 52 -0.67 2.55 -15.95
N ALA A 53 0.45 3.09 -16.45
CA ALA A 53 1.78 2.77 -15.93
C ALA A 53 1.89 3.08 -14.43
N PHE A 54 1.42 4.25 -14.01
CA PHE A 54 1.37 4.62 -12.59
C PHE A 54 0.45 3.69 -11.78
N TRP A 55 -0.68 3.28 -12.35
CA TRP A 55 -1.63 2.38 -11.71
C TRP A 55 -1.06 0.98 -11.50
N PHE A 56 -0.31 0.45 -12.47
CA PHE A 56 0.44 -0.80 -12.32
C PHE A 56 1.50 -0.72 -11.22
N GLN A 57 2.19 0.41 -11.08
CA GLN A 57 3.13 0.60 -9.96
C GLN A 57 2.41 0.55 -8.61
N LEU A 58 1.26 1.23 -8.51
CA LEU A 58 0.46 1.26 -7.28
C LEU A 58 -0.10 -0.13 -6.91
N LEU A 59 -0.45 -0.94 -7.92
CA LEU A 59 -0.82 -2.35 -7.76
C LEU A 59 0.33 -3.18 -7.20
N GLY A 60 1.54 -2.98 -7.71
CA GLY A 60 2.74 -3.65 -7.18
C GLY A 60 3.00 -3.30 -5.71
N GLU A 61 2.84 -2.03 -5.32
CA GLU A 61 2.93 -1.60 -3.92
C GLU A 61 1.85 -2.26 -3.05
N TYR A 62 0.63 -2.40 -3.57
CA TYR A 62 -0.46 -3.09 -2.88
C TYR A 62 -0.18 -4.58 -2.67
N GLU A 63 0.33 -5.26 -3.70
CA GLU A 63 0.72 -6.68 -3.62
C GLU A 63 1.87 -6.88 -2.62
N GLU A 64 2.84 -5.96 -2.58
CA GLU A 64 3.93 -5.99 -1.59
C GLU A 64 3.38 -5.86 -0.17
N VAL A 65 2.51 -4.87 0.09
CA VAL A 65 1.88 -4.69 1.41
C VAL A 65 1.02 -5.89 1.80
N CYS A 66 0.31 -6.51 0.85
CA CYS A 66 -0.45 -7.75 1.11
C CYS A 66 0.46 -8.92 1.44
N ARG A 67 1.60 -9.05 0.75
CA ARG A 67 2.59 -10.08 1.03
C ARG A 67 3.25 -9.89 2.40
N GLU A 68 3.55 -8.65 2.77
CA GLU A 68 4.07 -8.32 4.10
C GLU A 68 3.05 -8.65 5.20
N LEU A 69 1.75 -8.38 4.94
CA LEU A 69 0.66 -8.78 5.85
C LEU A 69 0.54 -10.29 6.01
N ASP A 70 0.63 -11.05 4.91
CA ASP A 70 0.55 -12.51 4.92
C ASP A 70 1.71 -13.15 5.69
N VAL A 71 2.92 -12.60 5.53
CA VAL A 71 4.11 -13.04 6.28
C VAL A 71 4.03 -12.67 7.77
N ALA A 72 3.31 -11.60 8.12
CA ALA A 72 3.16 -11.11 9.49
C ALA A 72 1.94 -11.67 10.25
N ALA A 73 1.11 -12.50 9.61
CA ALA A 73 -0.09 -13.14 10.17
C ALA A 73 0.20 -14.54 10.75
#